data_AF-A0A815JQT3-F1
#
_entry.id   AF-A0A815JQT3-F1
#
_cell.length_a   1.000
_cell.length_b   1.000
_cell.length_c   1.000
_cell.angle_alpha   90.00
_cell.angle_beta   90.00
_cell.angle_gamma   90.00
#
_symmetry.space_group_name_H-M   'P 1'
#
loop_
_entity.id
_entity.type
_entity.pdbx_description
1 polymer ?
#
loop_
_entity_poly.entity_id
_entity_poly.type
_entity_poly.pdbx_seq_one_letter_code
_entity_poly.pdbx_strand_id
1 'polypeptide(L)' 'MEFIKIWTKANNLESTKVKVALNADIDDVKEEIFGKEKNKYYAMYKNQKLTSSTPAPTDTTDAKPIIFLKIH' A
#
# COMPACT_ATOMS: atom_id res chain seq x y z
N MET A 1 -8.79 -4.62 18.40
CA MET A 1 -8.12 -4.83 17.09
C MET A 1 -6.81 -4.07 17.09
N GLU A 2 -5.71 -4.73 16.76
CA GLU A 2 -4.37 -4.13 16.66
C GLU A 2 -4.17 -3.49 15.28
N PHE A 3 -3.48 -2.34 15.24
CA PHE A 3 -3.23 -1.58 14.02
C PHE A 3 -1.74 -1.32 13.84
N ILE A 4 -1.32 -1.28 12.58
CA ILE A 4 0.03 -0.87 12.18
C ILE A 4 -0.03 0.39 11.33
N LYS A 5 1.09 1.11 11.28
CA LYS A 5 1.28 2.25 10.38
C LYS A 5 2.26 1.82 9.30
N ILE A 6 1.84 1.91 8.05
CA ILE A 6 2.68 1.61 6.89
C ILE A 6 2.88 2.86 6.05
N TRP A 7 4.04 2.96 5.42
CA TRP A 7 4.34 4.01 4.47
C TRP A 7 3.99 3.57 3.06
N THR A 8 3.29 4.44 2.36
CA THR A 8 2.83 4.20 1.00
C THR A 8 3.11 5.44 0.15
N LYS A 9 3.32 5.26 -1.14
CA LYS A 9 3.54 6.35 -2.08
C LYS A 9 2.78 6.06 -3.35
N ALA A 10 1.85 6.93 -3.72
CA ALA A 10 1.13 6.84 -4.97
C ALA A 10 1.77 7.75 -6.02
N ASN A 11 1.63 7.40 -7.30
CA ASN A 11 2.26 8.08 -8.44
C ASN A 11 2.24 9.64 -8.33
N ASN A 12 3.41 10.29 -8.42
CA ASN A 12 3.62 11.74 -8.24
C ASN A 12 3.11 12.37 -6.93
N LEU A 13 2.76 11.56 -5.92
CA LEU A 13 2.42 12.03 -4.58
C LEU A 13 3.58 11.79 -3.61
N GLU A 14 3.59 12.56 -2.53
CA GLU A 14 4.49 12.33 -1.41
C GLU A 14 4.18 11.00 -0.71
N SER A 15 5.18 10.46 -0.04
CA SER A 15 4.99 9.30 0.84
C SER A 15 4.02 9.68 1.96
N THR A 16 2.99 8.85 2.19
CA THR A 16 2.03 9.04 3.27
C THR A 16 1.98 7.82 4.18
N LYS A 17 1.72 8.06 5.47
CA LYS A 17 1.47 6.98 6.44
C LYS A 17 -0.01 6.63 6.44
N VAL A 18 -0.31 5.36 6.24
CA VAL A 18 -1.67 4.81 6.31
C VAL A 18 -1.75 3.90 7.52
N LYS A 19 -2.85 4.01 8.27
CA LYS A 19 -3.13 3.15 9.41
C LYS A 19 -4.00 2.00 8.91
N VAL A 20 -3.49 0.77 9.01
CA VAL A 20 -4.22 -0.43 8.59
C VAL A 20 -4.24 -1.49 9.70
N ALA A 21 -5.10 -2.49 9.57
CA ALA A 21 -5.11 -3.61 10.50
C ALA A 21 -3.76 -4.34 10.48
N LEU A 22 -3.36 -4.95 11.60
CA LEU A 22 -2.11 -5.71 11.70
C LEU A 22 -1.97 -6.79 10.61
N ASN A 23 -3.09 -7.41 10.23
CA ASN A 23 -3.16 -8.46 9.22
C ASN A 23 -3.74 -7.97 7.89
N ALA A 24 -3.73 -6.66 7.65
CA ALA A 24 -4.24 -6.10 6.39
C ALA A 24 -3.43 -6.61 5.20
N ASP A 25 -4.13 -6.93 4.12
CA ASP A 25 -3.51 -7.25 2.84
C ASP A 25 -3.41 -6.00 1.95
N ILE A 26 -2.76 -6.14 0.81
CA ILE A 26 -2.56 -5.01 -0.11
C ILE A 26 -3.88 -4.51 -0.70
N ASP A 27 -4.92 -5.34 -0.81
CA ASP A 27 -6.25 -4.90 -1.22
C ASP A 27 -6.88 -3.97 -0.19
N ASP A 28 -6.79 -4.33 1.10
CA ASP A 28 -7.23 -3.47 2.21
C ASP A 28 -6.50 -2.12 2.19
N VAL A 29 -5.18 -2.15 1.99
CA VAL A 29 -4.37 -0.91 1.90
C VAL A 29 -4.81 -0.06 0.71
N LYS A 30 -5.07 -0.68 -0.46
CA LYS A 30 -5.54 0.08 -1.63
C LYS A 30 -6.95 0.62 -1.42
N GLU A 31 -7.82 -0.11 -0.74
CA GLU A 31 -9.16 0.35 -0.41
C GLU A 31 -9.11 1.55 0.52
N GLU A 32 -8.25 1.55 1.53
CA GLU A 32 -8.08 2.67 2.46
C GLU A 32 -7.54 3.94 1.74
N ILE A 33 -6.66 3.79 0.76
CA ILE A 33 -6.04 4.93 0.05
C ILE A 33 -6.88 5.41 -1.13
N PHE A 34 -7.38 4.48 -1.96
CA PHE A 34 -7.99 4.77 -3.25
C PHE A 34 -9.49 4.44 -3.30
N GLY A 35 -10.03 3.76 -2.29
CA GLY A 35 -11.43 3.34 -2.23
C GLY A 35 -11.87 2.59 -3.49
N LYS A 36 -12.86 3.16 -4.19
CA LYS A 36 -13.42 2.59 -5.44
C LYS A 36 -12.41 2.52 -6.59
N GLU A 37 -11.33 3.30 -6.53
CA GLU A 37 -10.30 3.30 -7.57
C GLU A 37 -9.18 2.28 -7.32
N LYS A 38 -9.24 1.47 -6.25
CA LYS A 38 -8.21 0.48 -5.89
C LYS A 38 -7.75 -0.42 -7.04
N ASN A 39 -8.68 -0.82 -7.91
CA ASN A 39 -8.40 -1.70 -9.06
C ASN A 39 -7.57 -1.05 -10.17
N LYS A 40 -7.47 0.29 -10.16
CA LYS A 40 -6.63 1.05 -11.10
C LYS A 40 -5.17 1.12 -10.64
N TYR A 41 -4.81 0.52 -9.51
CA TYR A 41 -3.46 0.59 -8.95
C TYR A 41 -2.90 -0.81 -8.69
N TYR A 42 -1.64 -1.03 -9.06
CA TYR A 42 -0.86 -2.15 -8.53
C TYR A 42 0.14 -1.67 -7.50
N ALA A 43 0.45 -2.54 -6.55
CA ALA A 43 1.42 -2.28 -5.51
C ALA A 43 2.77 -2.92 -5.89
N MET A 44 3.85 -2.21 -5.58
CA MET A 44 5.20 -2.74 -5.61
C MET A 44 5.93 -2.41 -4.32
N TYR A 45 6.78 -3.33 -3.88
CA TYR A 45 7.65 -3.12 -2.74
C TYR A 45 8.97 -3.85 -2.97
N LYS A 46 10.11 -3.17 -2.76
CA LYS A 46 11.45 -3.73 -3.00
C LYS A 46 11.60 -4.40 -4.39
N ASN A 47 11.13 -3.73 -5.44
CA ASN A 47 11.09 -4.23 -6.83
C ASN A 47 10.27 -5.52 -7.05
N GLN A 48 9.43 -5.90 -6.10
CA GLN A 48 8.50 -7.01 -6.24
C GLN A 48 7.07 -6.49 -6.37
N LYS A 49 6.32 -7.03 -7.32
CA LYS A 49 4.90 -6.75 -7.46
C LYS A 49 4.14 -7.50 -6.38
N LEU A 50 3.34 -6.79 -5.60
CA LEU A 50 2.47 -7.39 -4.59
C LEU A 50 1.09 -7.65 -5.18
N THR A 51 0.51 -8.80 -4.88
CA THR A 51 -0.87 -9.15 -5.24
C THR A 51 -1.83 -8.68 -4.16
N SER A 52 -3.12 -8.57 -4.47
CA SER A 52 -4.15 -8.15 -3.50
C SER A 52 -4.12 -8.96 -2.21
N SER A 53 -3.92 -10.28 -2.28
CA SER A 53 -3.83 -11.17 -1.10
C SER A 53 -2.47 -11.19 -0.41
N THR A 54 -1.49 -10.42 -0.89
CA THR A 54 -0.18 -10.35 -0.22
C THR A 54 -0.34 -9.52 1.05
N PRO A 55 0.13 -9.97 2.23
CA PRO A 55 0.12 -9.17 3.44
C PRO A 55 0.88 -7.84 3.26
N ALA A 56 0.37 -6.76 3.81
CA ALA A 56 1.02 -5.46 3.74
C ALA A 56 2.37 -5.51 4.50
N PRO A 57 3.51 -5.21 3.84
CA PRO A 57 4.80 -5.24 4.52
C PRO A 57 4.83 -4.21 5.66
N THR A 58 5.20 -4.70 6.85
CA THR A 58 5.23 -3.88 8.06
C THR A 58 6.55 -3.12 8.24
N ASP A 59 7.61 -3.48 7.49
CA ASP A 59 8.93 -2.84 7.52
C ASP A 59 9.05 -1.60 6.61
N THR A 60 7.91 -0.99 6.24
CA THR A 60 7.86 0.17 5.35
C THR A 60 8.35 1.44 6.05
N THR A 61 9.11 2.26 5.33
CA THR A 61 9.62 3.56 5.79
C THR A 61 9.42 4.62 4.71
N ASP A 62 9.62 5.90 5.03
CA ASP A 62 9.56 6.97 4.04
C ASP A 62 10.53 6.74 2.85
N ALA A 63 11.72 6.22 3.13
CA ALA A 63 12.71 5.86 2.11
C ALA A 63 12.38 4.54 1.37
N LYS A 64 11.57 3.67 1.98
CA LYS A 64 11.13 2.38 1.42
C LYS A 64 9.62 2.21 1.60
N PRO A 65 8.78 3.00 0.90
CA PRO A 65 7.33 2.87 0.99
C PRO A 65 6.84 1.76 0.05
N ILE A 66 5.60 1.31 0.25
CA ILE A 66 4.87 0.57 -0.78
C ILE A 66 4.51 1.55 -1.89
N ILE A 67 4.96 1.27 -3.12
CA ILE A 67 4.74 2.14 -4.27
C ILE A 67 3.47 1.67 -4.99
N PHE A 68 2.50 2.56 -5.12
CA PHE A 68 1.28 2.35 -5.89
C PHE A 68 1.37 3.05 -7.23
N LEU A 69 1.39 2.25 -8.29
CA LEU A 69 1.45 2.73 -9.66
C LEU A 69 0.09 2.56 -10.33
N LYS A 70 -0.35 3.60 -11.05
CA LYS A 70 -1.62 3.62 -11.76
C LYS A 70 -1.49 2.79 -13.04
N ILE A 71 -2.50 1.96 -13.31
CA ILE A 71 -2.68 1.18 -14.54
C ILE A 71 -3.68 1.94 -15.41
N HIS A 72 -3.43 1.96 -16.71
CA HIS A 72 -4.33 2.53 -17.72
C HIS A 72 -5.46 1.57 -18.08
#